data_AF-A0A9E8TL64-F1
#
_entry.id   AF-A0A9E8TL64-F1
#
_cell.length_a   1.000
_cell.length_b   1.000
_cell.length_c   1.000
_cell.angle_alpha   90.00
_cell.angle_beta   90.00
_cell.angle_gamma   90.00
#
_symmetry.space_group_name_H-M   'P 1'
#
loop_
_entity.id
_entity.type
_entity.pdbx_description
1 polymer ?
#
loop_
_entity_poly.entity_id
_entity_poly.type
_entity_poly.pdbx_seq_one_letter_code
_entity_poly.pdbx_strand_id
1 'polypeptide(L)'
;MTESYRLLTGEGIKEMLGELLERLSNRGVTVDAYIVGGAAMAMHLGRSELTPDVDGIFHPADEVFAEAEAMATEYNLDPQWINNRAVPFIEFGRSADKDAVRMELRGRPVVVASKRTLLAMKIAASRVKDRPDLTRLIHDLEMYDADEIVDLVFDVFGDASMVAPNDPEEVRLLANEAIHRAKLAQPTPPAGETQGREPRGTSAGGQFTEKKQSPPEVTLGR
;
A
#
# COMPACT_ATOMS: atom_id res chain seq x y z
N MET A 1 13.30 -26.87 -5.57
CA MET A 1 12.16 -26.59 -4.67
C MET A 1 11.99 -25.09 -4.71
N THR A 2 10.85 -24.56 -5.16
CA THR A 2 10.60 -23.12 -5.03
C THR A 2 10.32 -22.85 -3.56
N GLU A 3 11.30 -22.28 -2.85
CA GLU A 3 11.06 -21.79 -1.50
C GLU A 3 9.95 -20.76 -1.55
N SER A 4 8.92 -20.96 -0.74
CA SER A 4 7.81 -20.03 -0.62
C SER A 4 8.16 -19.04 0.49
N TYR A 5 8.68 -17.88 0.12
CA TYR A 5 8.92 -16.79 1.07
C TYR A 5 7.61 -16.25 1.63
N ARG A 6 7.69 -15.69 2.83
CA ARG A 6 6.57 -14.99 3.47
C ARG A 6 6.23 -13.74 2.64
N LEU A 7 4.95 -13.61 2.28
CA LEU A 7 4.44 -12.39 1.66
C LEU A 7 4.04 -11.36 2.73
N LEU A 8 4.20 -10.08 2.42
CA LEU A 8 3.96 -8.97 3.35
C LEU A 8 2.69 -8.18 2.99
N THR A 9 1.85 -7.95 3.99
CA THR A 9 0.73 -6.98 3.93
C THR A 9 1.24 -5.56 4.18
N GLY A 10 0.43 -4.53 3.94
CA GLY A 10 0.82 -3.14 4.27
C GLY A 10 1.30 -2.95 5.72
N GLU A 11 0.62 -3.58 6.70
CA GLU A 11 1.06 -3.56 8.10
C GLU A 11 2.34 -4.38 8.31
N GLY A 12 2.45 -5.57 7.70
CA GLY A 12 3.66 -6.37 7.76
C GLY A 12 4.89 -5.65 7.19
N ILE A 13 4.72 -4.85 6.13
CA ILE A 13 5.78 -4.00 5.60
C ILE A 13 6.18 -2.93 6.61
N LYS A 14 5.21 -2.22 7.20
CA LYS A 14 5.50 -1.19 8.22
C LYS A 14 6.25 -1.78 9.42
N GLU A 15 5.87 -2.97 9.85
CA GLU A 15 6.53 -3.69 10.94
C GLU A 15 7.97 -4.07 10.60
N MET A 16 8.20 -4.72 9.45
CA MET A 16 9.54 -5.19 9.03
C MET A 16 10.45 -4.01 8.68
N LEU A 17 9.94 -2.99 7.99
CA LEU A 17 10.71 -1.79 7.70
C LEU A 17 11.03 -1.01 8.98
N GLY A 18 10.09 -0.93 9.93
CA GLY A 18 10.34 -0.33 11.25
C GLY A 18 11.43 -1.05 12.04
N GLU A 19 11.40 -2.39 12.04
CA GLU A 19 12.45 -3.23 12.66
C GLU A 19 13.82 -2.98 12.02
N LEU A 20 13.90 -2.99 10.67
CA LEU A 20 15.13 -2.71 9.92
C LEU A 20 15.75 -1.37 10.34
N LEU A 21 14.94 -0.30 10.35
CA LEU A 21 15.37 1.04 10.69
C LEU A 21 15.79 1.16 12.16
N GLU A 22 15.10 0.47 13.06
CA GLU A 22 15.45 0.42 14.48
C GLU A 22 16.79 -0.29 14.71
N ARG A 23 17.01 -1.45 14.09
CA ARG A 23 18.28 -2.20 14.17
C ARG A 23 19.45 -1.36 13.67
N LEU A 24 19.28 -0.69 12.54
CA LEU A 24 20.29 0.21 11.98
C LEU A 24 20.57 1.39 12.91
N SER A 25 19.52 2.01 13.45
CA SER A 25 19.69 3.13 14.38
C SER A 25 20.36 2.72 15.68
N ASN A 26 20.11 1.51 16.20
CA ASN A 26 20.78 0.99 17.40
C ASN A 26 22.28 0.77 17.18
N ARG A 27 22.73 0.66 15.93
CA ARG A 27 24.14 0.64 15.54
C ARG A 27 24.70 2.02 15.16
N GLY A 28 23.91 3.09 15.35
CA GLY A 28 24.30 4.45 15.01
C GLY A 28 24.13 4.83 13.53
N VAL A 29 23.46 3.99 12.73
CA VAL A 29 23.18 4.27 11.31
C VAL A 29 21.82 4.94 11.19
N THR A 30 21.81 6.20 10.73
CA THR A 30 20.57 6.90 10.38
C THR A 30 20.27 6.66 8.91
N VAL A 31 19.07 6.17 8.61
CA VAL A 31 18.64 5.85 7.25
C VAL A 31 17.68 6.91 6.75
N ASP A 32 17.96 7.44 5.57
CA ASP A 32 17.02 8.19 4.75
C ASP A 32 16.36 7.24 3.75
N ALA A 33 15.05 7.05 3.87
CA ALA A 33 14.27 6.09 3.08
C ALA A 33 13.15 6.78 2.31
N TYR A 34 13.10 6.50 0.99
CA TYR A 34 12.02 6.91 0.10
C TYR A 34 11.40 5.67 -0.56
N ILE A 35 10.20 5.30 -0.13
CA ILE A 35 9.52 4.06 -0.53
C ILE A 35 8.58 4.32 -1.71
N VAL A 36 8.61 3.41 -2.69
CA VAL A 36 7.80 3.49 -3.90
C VAL A 36 7.12 2.16 -4.23
N GLY A 37 6.47 2.08 -5.40
CA GLY A 37 5.99 0.83 -5.98
C GLY A 37 4.87 0.18 -5.17
N GLY A 38 4.85 -1.16 -5.16
CA GLY A 38 3.82 -1.96 -4.50
C GLY A 38 3.77 -1.75 -2.98
N ALA A 39 4.92 -1.58 -2.34
CA ALA A 39 4.98 -1.32 -0.91
C ALA A 39 4.39 0.04 -0.54
N ALA A 40 4.69 1.10 -1.30
CA ALA A 40 4.06 2.41 -1.10
C ALA A 40 2.53 2.34 -1.32
N MET A 41 2.08 1.61 -2.34
CA MET A 41 0.65 1.35 -2.56
C MET A 41 -0.01 0.65 -1.37
N ALA A 42 0.63 -0.41 -0.84
CA ALA A 42 0.12 -1.16 0.30
C ALA A 42 0.05 -0.30 1.57
N MET A 43 1.04 0.57 1.79
CA MET A 43 1.06 1.52 2.91
C MET A 43 -0.03 2.59 2.81
N HIS A 44 -0.26 3.16 1.62
CA HIS A 44 -1.28 4.20 1.39
C HIS A 44 -2.71 3.69 1.51
N LEU A 45 -2.95 2.48 1.00
CA LEU A 45 -4.30 1.97 0.79
C LEU A 45 -4.73 0.96 1.84
N GLY A 46 -3.86 0.65 2.81
CA GLY A 46 -4.13 -0.35 3.86
C GLY A 46 -4.50 -1.72 3.29
N ARG A 47 -3.98 -2.06 2.11
CA ARG A 47 -4.38 -3.27 1.39
C ARG A 47 -3.89 -4.52 2.11
N SER A 48 -4.71 -5.56 2.08
CA SER A 48 -4.33 -6.96 2.33
C SER A 48 -3.57 -7.58 1.15
N GLU A 49 -3.24 -6.78 0.13
CA GLU A 49 -2.37 -7.22 -0.96
C GLU A 49 -0.98 -7.55 -0.44
N LEU A 50 -0.53 -8.69 -0.93
CA LEU A 50 0.68 -9.35 -0.52
C LEU A 50 1.77 -9.00 -1.53
N THR A 51 2.77 -8.24 -1.08
CA THR A 51 3.98 -7.97 -1.87
C THR A 51 5.14 -8.78 -1.30
N PRO A 52 6.02 -9.37 -2.14
CA PRO A 52 7.22 -10.02 -1.64
C PRO A 52 8.25 -9.02 -1.14
N ASP A 53 8.19 -7.76 -1.62
CA ASP A 53 9.26 -6.79 -1.46
C ASP A 53 8.81 -5.33 -1.30
N VAL A 54 9.77 -4.53 -0.85
CA VAL A 54 9.78 -3.08 -0.68
C VAL A 54 10.82 -2.52 -1.61
N ASP A 55 10.37 -1.67 -2.53
CA ASP A 55 11.22 -0.96 -3.46
C ASP A 55 11.36 0.49 -3.03
N GLY A 56 12.58 1.03 -3.06
CA GLY A 56 12.84 2.38 -2.62
C GLY A 56 14.28 2.84 -2.80
N ILE A 57 14.50 4.12 -2.48
CA ILE A 57 15.84 4.69 -2.32
C ILE A 57 16.18 4.68 -0.85
N PHE A 58 17.36 4.16 -0.53
CA PHE A 58 17.86 4.06 0.84
C PHE A 58 19.26 4.66 0.91
N HIS A 59 19.51 5.46 1.94
CA HIS A 59 20.84 5.99 2.23
C HIS A 59 21.17 5.87 3.73
N PRO A 60 22.29 5.24 4.11
CA PRO A 60 23.26 4.56 3.24
C PRO A 60 22.75 3.19 2.76
N ALA A 61 22.99 2.85 1.48
CA ALA A 61 22.37 1.69 0.85
C ALA A 61 22.98 0.35 1.30
N ASP A 62 24.31 0.31 1.46
CA ASP A 62 25.04 -0.94 1.73
C ASP A 62 24.64 -1.52 3.09
N GLU A 63 24.58 -0.69 4.14
CA GLU A 63 24.18 -1.10 5.48
C GLU A 63 22.70 -1.51 5.53
N VAL A 64 21.86 -0.84 4.74
CA VAL A 64 20.44 -1.17 4.63
C VAL A 64 20.25 -2.54 3.98
N PHE A 65 20.91 -2.80 2.85
CA PHE A 65 20.78 -4.09 2.16
C PHE A 65 21.42 -5.24 2.95
N ALA A 66 22.57 -5.01 3.59
CA ALA A 66 23.19 -6.01 4.45
C ALA A 66 22.30 -6.41 5.63
N GLU A 67 21.65 -5.44 6.29
CA GLU A 67 20.70 -5.74 7.37
C GLU A 67 19.44 -6.42 6.84
N ALA A 68 18.93 -5.98 5.69
CA ALA A 68 17.76 -6.59 5.07
C ALA A 68 18.00 -8.06 4.72
N GLU A 69 19.18 -8.42 4.20
CA GLU A 69 19.55 -9.80 3.91
C GLU A 69 19.60 -10.66 5.19
N ALA A 70 20.17 -10.13 6.27
CA ALA A 70 20.18 -10.80 7.57
C ALA A 70 18.75 -11.05 8.09
N MET A 71 17.88 -10.03 8.00
CA MET A 71 16.47 -10.13 8.37
C MET A 71 15.70 -11.11 7.47
N ALA A 72 16.05 -11.21 6.18
CA ALA A 72 15.37 -12.13 5.26
C ALA A 72 15.50 -13.58 5.74
N THR A 73 16.69 -13.95 6.20
CA THR A 73 16.96 -15.27 6.79
C THR A 73 16.19 -15.47 8.10
N GLU A 74 16.17 -14.46 8.97
CA GLU A 74 15.52 -14.55 10.29
C GLU A 74 13.98 -14.66 10.19
N TYR A 75 13.37 -13.91 9.27
CA TYR A 75 11.92 -13.79 9.14
C TYR A 75 11.32 -14.56 7.96
N ASN A 76 12.13 -15.36 7.26
CA ASN A 76 11.75 -16.10 6.05
C ASN A 76 11.14 -15.19 4.97
N LEU A 77 11.77 -14.04 4.73
CA LEU A 77 11.39 -13.08 3.68
C LEU A 77 12.17 -13.40 2.39
N ASP A 78 11.73 -12.81 1.28
CA ASP A 78 12.52 -12.82 0.05
C ASP A 78 13.90 -12.20 0.33
N PRO A 79 15.03 -12.79 -0.13
CA PRO A 79 16.36 -12.21 0.07
C PRO A 79 16.51 -10.78 -0.47
N GLN A 80 15.66 -10.39 -1.41
CA GLN A 80 15.59 -9.05 -1.99
C GLN A 80 14.31 -8.31 -1.56
N TRP A 81 13.76 -8.62 -0.38
CA TRP A 81 12.57 -7.95 0.17
C TRP A 81 12.77 -6.45 0.41
N ILE A 82 14.01 -5.98 0.53
CA ILE A 82 14.36 -4.57 0.33
C ILE A 82 15.21 -4.50 -0.95
N ASN A 83 14.79 -3.66 -1.90
CA ASN A 83 15.57 -3.42 -3.11
C ASN A 83 15.37 -2.00 -3.64
N ASN A 84 16.14 -1.66 -4.67
CA ASN A 84 16.17 -0.34 -5.31
C ASN A 84 15.90 -0.43 -6.81
N ARG A 85 15.12 -1.42 -7.24
CA ARG A 85 14.84 -1.68 -8.66
C ARG A 85 14.09 -0.54 -9.31
N ALA A 86 13.39 0.28 -8.54
CA ALA A 86 12.71 1.47 -9.04
C ALA A 86 13.61 2.71 -9.14
N VAL A 87 14.88 2.68 -8.70
CA VAL A 87 15.81 3.83 -8.81
C VAL A 87 15.81 4.49 -10.19
N PRO A 88 15.85 3.74 -11.33
CA PRO A 88 15.82 4.36 -12.66
C PRO A 88 14.57 5.22 -12.92
N PHE A 89 13.48 4.98 -12.21
CA PHE A 89 12.23 5.74 -12.28
C PHE A 89 12.17 6.91 -11.28
N ILE A 90 13.10 6.98 -10.31
CA ILE A 90 13.03 7.89 -9.15
C ILE A 90 14.09 8.99 -9.20
N GLU A 91 15.24 8.80 -9.86
CA GLU A 91 16.35 9.77 -9.85
C GLU A 91 15.92 11.20 -10.27
N PHE A 92 14.88 11.31 -11.10
CA PHE A 92 14.27 12.61 -11.47
C PHE A 92 13.08 13.01 -10.57
N GLY A 93 12.43 12.03 -9.93
CA GLY A 93 11.14 12.20 -9.23
C GLY A 93 11.23 12.50 -7.74
N ARG A 94 12.31 12.14 -7.02
CA ARG A 94 12.35 12.32 -5.54
C ARG A 94 12.23 13.79 -5.10
N SER A 95 12.90 14.70 -5.81
CA SER A 95 12.79 16.14 -5.56
C SER A 95 11.53 16.77 -6.18
N ALA A 96 10.93 16.09 -7.15
CA ALA A 96 9.70 16.53 -7.82
C ALA A 96 8.43 16.10 -7.07
N ASP A 97 8.50 15.04 -6.24
CA ASP A 97 7.37 14.55 -5.44
C ASP A 97 7.09 15.45 -4.22
N LYS A 98 6.47 16.60 -4.50
CA LYS A 98 6.12 17.62 -3.51
C LYS A 98 5.06 17.13 -2.50
N ASP A 99 4.29 16.12 -2.87
CA ASP A 99 3.18 15.57 -2.09
C ASP A 99 3.54 14.24 -1.42
N ALA A 100 4.82 13.88 -1.37
CA ALA A 100 5.29 12.68 -0.70
C ALA A 100 4.88 12.68 0.77
N VAL A 101 4.41 11.53 1.26
CA VAL A 101 3.91 11.39 2.62
C VAL A 101 5.05 11.04 3.56
N ARG A 102 5.26 11.90 4.56
CA ARG A 102 6.14 11.59 5.69
C ARG A 102 5.38 10.75 6.71
N MET A 103 5.98 9.62 7.09
CA MET A 103 5.47 8.74 8.13
C MET A 103 6.60 8.37 9.09
N GLU A 104 6.23 7.92 10.29
CA GLU A 104 7.17 7.41 11.27
C GLU A 104 6.91 5.93 11.51
N LEU A 105 7.97 5.11 11.37
CA LEU A 105 7.95 3.69 11.68
C LEU A 105 8.87 3.45 12.87
N ARG A 106 8.31 3.03 14.02
CA ARG A 106 9.05 2.88 15.29
C ARG A 106 9.90 4.12 15.66
N GLY A 107 9.33 5.31 15.44
CA GLY A 107 10.02 6.58 15.70
C GLY A 107 11.11 6.95 14.69
N ARG A 108 11.18 6.26 13.54
CA ARG A 108 12.13 6.55 12.45
C ARG A 108 11.39 7.13 11.25
N PRO A 109 11.84 8.27 10.70
CA PRO A 109 11.17 8.91 9.58
C PRO A 109 11.35 8.09 8.31
N VAL A 110 10.26 7.94 7.55
CA VAL A 110 10.24 7.34 6.22
C VAL A 110 9.41 8.26 5.32
N VAL A 111 9.85 8.43 4.09
CA VAL A 111 9.11 9.15 3.06
C VAL A 111 8.50 8.12 2.11
N VAL A 112 7.22 8.27 1.78
CA VAL A 112 6.50 7.40 0.84
C VAL A 112 6.00 8.22 -0.33
N ALA A 113 6.26 7.74 -1.54
CA ALA A 113 5.84 8.41 -2.77
C ALA A 113 4.35 8.75 -2.76
N SER A 114 3.98 9.92 -3.26
CA SER A 114 2.59 10.34 -3.37
C SER A 114 1.81 9.43 -4.32
N LYS A 115 0.48 9.36 -4.15
CA LYS A 115 -0.39 8.63 -5.07
C LYS A 115 -0.23 9.11 -6.52
N ARG A 116 0.08 10.39 -6.74
CA ARG A 116 0.34 10.98 -8.07
C ARG A 116 1.61 10.39 -8.69
N THR A 117 2.71 10.38 -7.95
CA THR A 117 3.96 9.71 -8.38
C THR A 117 3.74 8.24 -8.68
N LEU A 118 3.00 7.53 -7.82
CA LEU A 118 2.70 6.11 -8.01
C LEU A 118 1.84 5.87 -9.27
N LEU A 119 0.89 6.76 -9.58
CA LEU A 119 0.11 6.69 -10.82
C LEU A 119 1.00 6.86 -12.04
N ALA A 120 1.84 7.90 -12.05
CA ALA A 120 2.79 8.15 -13.14
C ALA A 120 3.72 6.94 -13.38
N MET A 121 4.32 6.41 -12.31
CA MET A 121 5.21 5.25 -12.38
C MET A 121 4.53 4.00 -12.94
N LYS A 122 3.26 3.77 -12.60
CA LYS A 122 2.52 2.59 -13.08
C LYS A 122 2.07 2.72 -14.52
N ILE A 123 1.70 3.93 -14.96
CA ILE A 123 1.43 4.20 -16.37
C ILE A 123 2.71 3.97 -17.18
N ALA A 124 3.83 4.56 -16.78
CA ALA A 124 5.12 4.40 -17.46
C ALA A 124 5.60 2.94 -17.51
N ALA A 125 5.39 2.17 -16.45
CA ALA A 125 5.76 0.75 -16.44
C ALA A 125 4.89 -0.12 -17.38
N SER A 126 3.64 0.29 -17.66
CA SER A 126 2.71 -0.38 -18.57
C SER A 126 2.57 -1.91 -18.36
N ARG A 127 2.51 -2.37 -17.10
CA ARG A 127 2.43 -3.81 -16.79
C ARG A 127 0.99 -4.24 -16.52
N VAL A 128 0.60 -5.41 -17.02
CA VAL A 128 -0.74 -6.00 -16.78
C VAL A 128 -1.06 -6.15 -15.29
N LYS A 129 -0.06 -6.48 -14.45
CA LYS A 129 -0.23 -6.62 -13.00
C LYS A 129 -0.57 -5.31 -12.28
N ASP A 130 -0.23 -4.16 -12.86
CA ASP A 130 -0.48 -2.85 -12.26
C ASP A 130 -1.91 -2.34 -12.55
N ARG A 131 -2.73 -3.04 -13.35
CA ARG A 131 -4.09 -2.61 -13.71
C ARG A 131 -5.01 -2.36 -12.50
N PRO A 132 -5.08 -3.24 -11.47
CA PRO A 132 -5.91 -2.97 -10.29
C PRO A 132 -5.46 -1.70 -9.54
N ASP A 133 -4.15 -1.48 -9.50
CA ASP A 133 -3.54 -0.32 -8.85
C ASP A 133 -3.86 0.97 -9.59
N LEU A 134 -3.76 0.96 -10.92
CA LEU A 134 -4.15 2.08 -11.78
C LEU A 134 -5.61 2.45 -11.60
N THR A 135 -6.53 1.47 -11.63
CA THR A 135 -7.96 1.70 -11.36
C THR A 135 -8.15 2.38 -10.01
N ARG A 136 -7.50 1.88 -8.97
CA ARG A 136 -7.66 2.44 -7.63
C ARG A 136 -7.09 3.85 -7.49
N LEU A 137 -5.91 4.10 -8.06
CA LEU A 137 -5.28 5.43 -8.06
C LEU A 137 -6.12 6.45 -8.82
N ILE A 138 -6.70 6.08 -9.96
CA ILE A 138 -7.61 6.95 -10.72
C ILE A 138 -8.84 7.32 -9.91
N HIS A 139 -9.46 6.37 -9.20
CA HIS A 139 -10.59 6.67 -8.31
C HIS A 139 -10.19 7.58 -7.14
N ASP A 140 -9.08 7.26 -6.47
CA ASP A 140 -8.62 7.98 -5.29
C ASP A 140 -8.14 9.41 -5.59
N LEU A 141 -7.60 9.64 -6.79
CA LEU A 141 -7.12 10.94 -7.26
C LEU A 141 -8.16 11.70 -8.09
N GLU A 142 -9.29 11.06 -8.41
CA GLU A 142 -10.34 11.59 -9.29
C GLU A 142 -9.85 12.02 -10.70
N MET A 143 -8.76 11.41 -11.19
CA MET A 143 -8.14 11.74 -12.48
C MET A 143 -8.75 10.92 -13.63
N TYR A 144 -9.82 11.44 -14.23
CA TYR A 144 -10.53 10.80 -15.35
C TYR A 144 -10.30 11.47 -16.71
N ASP A 145 -9.36 12.41 -16.77
CA ASP A 145 -8.87 13.01 -18.00
C ASP A 145 -7.51 12.41 -18.37
N ALA A 146 -7.39 11.96 -19.62
CA ALA A 146 -6.15 11.36 -20.11
C ALA A 146 -5.04 12.42 -20.26
N ASP A 147 -5.38 13.65 -20.62
CA ASP A 147 -4.41 14.75 -20.73
C ASP A 147 -3.78 15.08 -19.38
N GLU A 148 -4.58 15.11 -18.31
CA GLU A 148 -4.06 15.34 -16.95
C GLU A 148 -3.10 14.23 -16.49
N ILE A 149 -3.34 12.98 -16.90
CA ILE A 149 -2.43 11.86 -16.60
C ILE A 149 -1.16 11.95 -17.44
N VAL A 150 -1.26 12.38 -18.70
CA VAL A 150 -0.10 12.63 -19.56
C VAL A 150 0.78 13.69 -18.93
N ASP A 151 0.22 14.86 -18.62
CA ASP A 151 0.96 15.96 -17.97
C ASP A 151 1.61 15.50 -16.66
N LEU A 152 0.88 14.75 -15.83
CA LEU A 152 1.43 14.16 -14.60
C LEU A 152 2.63 13.24 -14.86
N VAL A 153 2.58 12.38 -15.89
CA VAL A 153 3.69 11.48 -16.21
C VAL A 153 4.92 12.30 -16.61
N PHE A 154 4.78 13.28 -17.49
CA PHE A 154 5.90 14.13 -17.92
C PHE A 154 6.43 15.02 -16.78
N ASP A 155 5.56 15.52 -15.90
CA ASP A 155 5.96 16.28 -14.71
C ASP A 155 6.79 15.44 -13.73
N VAL A 156 6.45 14.16 -13.54
CA VAL A 156 7.13 13.26 -12.61
C VAL A 156 8.50 12.81 -13.13
N PHE A 157 8.60 12.53 -14.43
CA PHE A 157 9.81 12.00 -15.03
C PHE A 157 10.75 13.06 -15.61
N GLY A 158 10.19 14.21 -16.01
CA GLY A 158 10.91 15.25 -16.75
C GLY A 158 11.27 14.84 -18.18
N ASP A 159 11.53 15.84 -19.03
CA ASP A 159 11.80 15.68 -20.47
C ASP A 159 13.05 14.85 -20.81
N ALA A 160 13.91 14.54 -19.83
CA ALA A 160 15.18 13.85 -20.00
C ALA A 160 15.18 12.39 -19.49
N SER A 161 14.04 11.86 -19.05
CA SER A 161 13.98 10.50 -18.53
C SER A 161 14.15 9.46 -19.63
N MET A 162 15.20 8.65 -19.52
CA MET A 162 15.43 7.49 -20.40
C MET A 162 14.47 6.32 -20.11
N VAL A 163 13.65 6.44 -19.06
CA VAL A 163 12.81 5.37 -18.51
C VAL A 163 11.32 5.67 -18.71
N ALA A 164 10.95 6.93 -18.94
CA ALA A 164 9.58 7.33 -19.24
C ALA A 164 9.24 7.07 -20.72
N PRO A 165 7.95 6.90 -21.04
CA PRO A 165 7.52 6.98 -22.43
C PRO A 165 7.82 8.37 -22.97
N ASN A 166 8.61 8.45 -24.04
CA ASN A 166 8.96 9.72 -24.68
C ASN A 166 7.88 10.21 -25.66
N ASP A 167 6.83 9.41 -25.88
CA ASP A 167 5.72 9.73 -26.77
C ASP A 167 4.45 10.01 -25.96
N PRO A 168 3.97 11.27 -25.89
CA PRO A 168 2.73 11.62 -25.23
C PRO A 168 1.51 10.85 -25.73
N GLU A 169 1.47 10.44 -27.00
CA GLU A 169 0.34 9.68 -27.56
C GLU A 169 0.32 8.23 -27.04
N GLU A 170 1.48 7.63 -26.79
CA GLU A 170 1.56 6.33 -26.14
C GLU A 170 1.06 6.41 -24.69
N VAL A 171 1.49 7.43 -23.94
CA VAL A 171 1.01 7.67 -22.57
C VAL A 171 -0.50 7.89 -22.56
N ARG A 172 -1.02 8.69 -23.49
CA ARG A 172 -2.44 8.98 -23.66
C ARG A 172 -3.25 7.71 -23.93
N LEU A 173 -2.73 6.79 -24.73
CA LEU A 173 -3.38 5.50 -24.99
C LEU A 173 -3.49 4.67 -23.70
N LEU A 174 -2.40 4.56 -22.95
CA LEU A 174 -2.35 3.85 -21.67
C LEU A 174 -3.28 4.48 -20.63
N ALA A 175 -3.29 5.82 -20.56
CA ALA A 175 -4.17 6.58 -19.68
C ALA A 175 -5.65 6.35 -20.01
N ASN A 176 -6.03 6.43 -21.29
CA ASN A 176 -7.40 6.14 -21.73
C ASN A 176 -7.84 4.72 -21.39
N GLU A 177 -6.95 3.74 -21.59
CA GLU A 177 -7.24 2.34 -21.25
C GLU A 177 -7.45 2.15 -19.74
N ALA A 178 -6.62 2.80 -18.91
CA ALA A 178 -6.74 2.79 -17.46
C ALA A 178 -8.03 3.49 -16.98
N ILE A 179 -8.34 4.67 -17.53
CA ILE A 179 -9.57 5.43 -17.24
C ILE A 179 -10.80 4.61 -17.64
N HIS A 180 -10.78 3.97 -18.81
CA HIS A 180 -11.90 3.13 -19.26
C HIS A 180 -12.15 2.00 -18.27
N ARG A 181 -11.11 1.31 -17.80
CA ARG A 181 -11.23 0.28 -16.76
C ARG A 181 -11.76 0.84 -15.45
N ALA A 182 -11.27 2.00 -15.02
CA ALA A 182 -11.74 2.65 -13.80
C ALA A 182 -13.23 3.01 -13.89
N LYS A 183 -13.70 3.54 -15.02
CA LYS A 183 -15.13 3.83 -15.24
C LYS A 183 -16.02 2.59 -15.22
N LEU A 184 -15.50 1.43 -15.66
CA LEU A 184 -16.23 0.16 -15.62
C LEU A 184 -16.22 -0.49 -14.23
N ALA A 185 -15.21 -0.19 -13.40
CA ALA A 185 -15.15 -0.65 -12.03
C ALA A 185 -16.05 0.21 -11.13
N GLN A 186 -16.82 -0.42 -10.24
CA GLN A 186 -17.47 0.33 -9.17
C GLN A 186 -16.39 0.85 -8.21
N PRO A 187 -16.47 2.10 -7.71
CA PRO A 187 -15.51 2.61 -6.75
C PRO A 187 -15.48 1.67 -5.55
N THR A 188 -14.29 1.16 -5.24
CA THR A 188 -14.12 0.27 -4.10
C THR A 188 -14.28 1.11 -2.83
N PRO A 189 -15.20 0.76 -1.91
CA PRO A 189 -15.33 1.50 -0.65
C PRO A 189 -13.98 1.49 0.08
N PRO A 190 -13.63 2.59 0.80
CA PRO A 190 -12.42 2.61 1.60
C PRO A 190 -12.44 1.46 2.60
N ALA A 191 -11.29 0.80 2.77
CA ALA A 191 -11.12 -0.25 3.76
C ALA A 191 -11.22 0.38 5.16
N GLY A 192 -12.42 0.42 5.73
CA GLY A 192 -12.61 1.07 7.02
C GLY A 192 -14.04 1.45 7.43
N GLU A 193 -15.10 0.75 7.00
CA GLU A 193 -16.37 0.77 7.74
C GLU A 193 -17.03 -0.62 7.67
N THR A 194 -16.56 -1.54 8.51
CA THR A 194 -17.43 -2.64 8.96
C THR A 194 -18.48 -2.05 9.89
N GLN A 195 -19.49 -1.39 9.33
CA GLN A 195 -20.74 -1.15 10.03
C GLN A 195 -21.36 -2.51 10.33
N GLY A 196 -21.36 -2.88 11.62
CA GLY A 196 -21.98 -4.09 12.12
C GLY A 196 -23.42 -4.17 11.64
N ARG A 197 -23.69 -5.06 10.69
CA ARG A 197 -25.04 -5.54 10.46
C ARG A 197 -25.39 -6.48 11.60
N GLU A 198 -26.00 -5.94 12.64
CA GLU A 198 -26.82 -6.75 13.54
C GLU A 198 -27.91 -7.46 12.71
N PRO A 199 -28.11 -8.78 12.87
CA PRO A 199 -29.21 -9.46 12.20
C PRO A 199 -30.52 -9.00 12.83
N ARG A 200 -31.37 -8.35 12.03
CA ARG A 200 -32.77 -8.06 12.37
C ARG A 200 -33.47 -9.38 12.68
N GLY A 201 -33.81 -9.59 13.95
CA GLY A 201 -34.65 -10.68 14.41
C GLY A 201 -36.04 -10.60 13.76
N THR A 202 -36.38 -11.62 12.99
CA THR A 202 -37.73 -11.83 12.45
C THR A 202 -38.63 -12.36 13.56
N SER A 203 -39.66 -11.58 13.90
CA SER A 203 -40.77 -12.02 14.74
C SER A 203 -41.80 -12.78 13.92
N ALA A 204 -42.08 -14.02 14.32
CA ALA A 204 -43.33 -14.77 14.12
C ALA A 204 -43.30 -15.86 15.22
N GLY A 205 -44.15 -15.88 16.25
CA GLY A 205 -45.60 -15.87 16.24
C GLY A 205 -46.07 -17.29 16.58
N GLY A 206 -46.52 -17.55 17.82
CA GLY A 206 -47.08 -18.86 18.17
C GLY A 206 -47.24 -19.22 19.66
N GLN A 207 -48.32 -18.73 20.27
CA GLN A 207 -49.22 -19.40 21.24
C GLN A 207 -48.75 -19.88 22.63
N PHE A 208 -49.30 -19.22 23.65
CA PHE A 208 -50.06 -19.75 24.82
C PHE A 208 -49.71 -21.14 25.40
N THR A 209 -49.39 -21.18 26.70
CA THR A 209 -50.32 -21.68 27.75
C THR A 209 -49.79 -21.38 29.16
N GLU A 210 -50.72 -21.00 30.03
CA GLU A 210 -50.54 -20.75 31.47
C GLU A 210 -50.01 -21.96 32.26
N LYS A 211 -49.20 -21.68 33.29
CA LYS A 211 -49.39 -22.31 34.61
C LYS A 211 -48.81 -21.44 35.73
N LYS A 212 -49.70 -21.03 36.64
CA LYS A 212 -49.41 -20.50 37.98
C LYS A 212 -48.63 -21.54 38.80
N GLN A 213 -47.65 -21.09 39.61
CA GLN A 213 -47.62 -21.36 41.06
C GLN A 213 -46.49 -20.59 41.78
N SER A 214 -46.79 -20.32 43.05
CA SER A 214 -46.29 -19.33 44.01
C SER A 214 -44.80 -19.42 44.46
N PRO A 215 -44.25 -18.36 45.11
CA PRO A 215 -42.91 -18.35 45.72
C PRO A 215 -42.95 -18.93 47.14
N PRO A 216 -41.79 -19.35 47.70
CA PRO A 216 -41.05 -18.48 48.65
C PRO A 216 -39.52 -18.74 48.51
N GLU A 217 -38.55 -18.21 49.26
CA GLU A 217 -38.47 -17.43 50.48
C GLU A 217 -37.06 -16.82 50.51
N VAL A 218 -36.93 -15.65 51.14
CA VAL A 218 -35.65 -15.01 51.43
C VAL A 218 -34.95 -15.78 52.54
N THR A 219 -33.66 -16.10 52.38
CA THR A 219 -32.78 -16.34 53.54
C THR A 219 -31.45 -15.64 53.30
N LEU A 220 -31.26 -14.56 54.06
CA LEU A 220 -29.97 -13.93 54.36
C LEU A 220 -29.19 -14.83 55.33
N GLY A 221 -27.95 -15.16 55.00
CA GLY A 221 -27.02 -15.82 55.91
C GLY A 221 -25.59 -15.71 55.35
N ARG A 222 -24.77 -14.97 56.10
CA ARG A 222 -23.36 -14.59 55.89
C ARG A 222 -22.45 -15.52 55.10
#